data_AF-A0A3M2DQB0-F1
#
_entry.id   AF-A0A3M2DQB0-F1
#
_cell.length_a   1.000
_cell.length_b   1.000
_cell.length_c   1.000
_cell.angle_alpha   90.00
_cell.angle_beta   90.00
_cell.angle_gamma   90.00
#
_symmetry.space_group_name_H-M   'P 1'
#
loop_
_entity.id
_entity.type
_entity.pdbx_description
1 polymer ?
#
loop_
_entity_poly.entity_id
_entity_poly.type
_entity_poly.pdbx_seq_one_letter_code
_entity_poly.pdbx_strand_id
1 'polypeptide(L)' 'MTAWAHQFPAIARLQREAKVYLDSAATTQLPQSVIDAMTHYMQAPMANVHRAQHSLGAACT' A
#
# COMPACT_ATOMS: atom_id res chain seq x y z
N MET A 1 7.90 7.62 21.35
CA MET A 1 7.71 7.36 19.91
C MET A 1 6.33 7.88 19.52
N THR A 2 6.21 8.63 18.43
CA THR A 2 4.91 9.13 17.95
C THR A 2 3.99 7.98 17.56
N ALA A 3 2.73 8.06 17.95
CA ALA A 3 1.77 6.97 17.82
C ALA A 3 1.52 6.53 16.36
N TRP A 4 1.81 7.33 15.35
CA TRP A 4 1.53 6.98 13.95
C TRP A 4 2.68 6.26 13.24
N ALA A 5 3.92 6.34 13.74
CA ALA A 5 5.10 5.84 13.02
C ALA A 5 5.06 4.31 12.78
N HIS A 6 4.42 3.56 13.67
CA HIS A 6 4.26 2.10 13.52
C HIS A 6 3.35 1.71 12.33
N GLN A 7 2.52 2.64 11.85
CA GLN A 7 1.67 2.41 10.68
C GLN A 7 2.44 2.52 9.36
N PHE A 8 3.65 3.09 9.39
CA PHE A 8 4.50 3.32 8.22
C PHE A 8 5.76 2.45 8.33
N PRO A 9 5.78 1.22 7.76
CA PRO A 9 6.88 0.29 7.93
C PRO A 9 8.23 0.84 7.46
N ALA A 10 8.25 1.65 6.39
CA ALA A 10 9.46 2.31 5.90
C ALA A 10 10.00 3.36 6.88
N ILE A 11 9.12 4.15 7.51
CA ILE A 11 9.50 5.13 8.54
C ILE A 11 10.06 4.41 9.76
N ALA A 12 9.40 3.35 10.22
CA ALA A 12 9.89 2.52 11.32
C ALA A 12 11.27 1.91 11.03
N ARG A 13 11.53 1.48 9.79
CA ARG A 13 12.86 1.00 9.37
C ARG A 13 13.91 2.11 9.43
N LEU A 14 13.62 3.28 8.89
CA LEU A 14 14.54 4.43 8.90
C LEU A 14 14.89 4.86 10.33
N GLN A 15 13.92 4.86 11.25
CA GLN A 15 14.15 5.18 12.66
C GLN A 15 15.11 4.19 13.34
N ARG A 16 14.99 2.88 13.04
CA ARG A 16 15.96 1.88 13.54
C ARG A 16 17.38 2.10 13.02
N GLU A 17 17.51 2.73 11.86
CA GLU A 17 18.78 3.11 11.25
C GLU A 17 19.23 4.54 11.62
N ALA A 18 18.52 5.23 12.53
CA ALA A 18 18.75 6.63 12.90
C ALA A 18 18.71 7.61 11.70
N LYS A 19 17.92 7.29 10.66
CA LYS A 19 17.72 8.13 9.48
C LYS A 19 16.40 8.89 9.57
N VAL A 20 16.39 10.12 9.05
CA VAL A 20 15.20 10.99 8.98
C VAL A 20 14.82 11.20 7.52
N TYR A 21 13.56 10.93 7.17
CA TYR A 21 13.02 11.18 5.84
C TYR A 21 12.36 12.57 5.79
N LEU A 22 12.96 13.51 5.05
CA LEU A 22 12.47 14.89 4.92
C LEU A 22 12.18 15.26 3.46
N ASP A 23 11.62 14.32 2.69
CA ASP A 23 11.31 14.52 1.26
C ASP A 23 9.86 14.11 0.91
N SER A 24 8.94 14.30 1.86
CA SER A 24 7.53 13.91 1.70
C SER A 24 6.79 14.70 0.61
N ALA A 25 7.30 15.87 0.23
CA ALA A 25 6.71 16.70 -0.82
C ALA A 25 6.96 16.12 -2.22
N ALA A 26 8.09 15.43 -2.43
CA ALA A 26 8.38 14.76 -3.70
C ALA A 26 7.67 13.40 -3.79
N THR A 27 7.69 12.62 -2.71
CA THR A 27 6.95 11.36 -2.62
C THR A 27 6.72 10.96 -1.16
N THR A 28 5.70 10.15 -0.88
CA THR A 28 5.34 9.78 0.50
C THR A 28 5.60 8.30 0.77
N GLN A 29 5.92 7.99 2.03
CA GLN A 29 5.96 6.59 2.47
C GLN A 29 4.53 6.08 2.64
N LEU A 30 4.27 4.85 2.21
CA LEU A 30 2.94 4.26 2.30
C LEU A 30 2.68 3.67 3.69
N PRO A 31 1.48 3.85 4.26
CA PRO A 31 1.06 3.13 5.46
C PRO A 31 0.75 1.66 5.12
N GLN A 32 0.79 0.79 6.12
CA GLN A 32 0.55 -0.65 5.97
C GLN A 32 -0.80 -0.97 5.32
N SER A 33 -1.87 -0.24 5.68
CA SER A 33 -3.21 -0.44 5.12
C SER A 33 -3.28 -0.25 3.61
N VAL A 34 -2.50 0.69 3.04
CA VAL A 34 -2.43 0.90 1.59
C VAL A 34 -1.66 -0.22 0.92
N ILE A 35 -0.54 -0.65 1.53
CA ILE A 35 0.25 -1.80 1.05
C ILE A 35 -0.62 -3.06 1.02
N ASP A 36 -1.39 -3.31 2.08
CA ASP A 36 -2.27 -4.47 2.19
C ASP A 36 -3.37 -4.45 1.12
N ALA A 37 -4.03 -3.30 0.91
CA ALA A 37 -5.07 -3.16 -0.11
C ALA A 37 -4.52 -3.39 -1.53
N MET A 38 -3.35 -2.82 -1.85
CA MET A 38 -2.69 -3.04 -3.14
C MET A 38 -2.28 -4.50 -3.30
N THR A 39 -1.73 -5.12 -2.25
CA THR A 39 -1.31 -6.52 -2.27
C THR A 39 -2.50 -7.45 -2.49
N HIS A 40 -3.60 -7.22 -1.75
CA HIS A 40 -4.84 -7.96 -1.90
C HIS A 40 -5.38 -7.87 -3.33
N TYR A 41 -5.46 -6.65 -3.88
CA TYR A 41 -5.92 -6.43 -5.26
C TYR A 41 -5.05 -7.16 -6.29
N MET A 42 -3.71 -7.12 -6.14
CA MET A 42 -2.79 -7.74 -7.09
C MET A 42 -2.70 -9.27 -6.97
N GLN A 43 -3.11 -9.84 -5.83
CA GLN A 43 -3.14 -11.28 -5.60
C GLN A 43 -4.46 -11.93 -6.02
N ALA A 44 -5.53 -11.15 -6.19
CA ALA A 44 -6.78 -11.63 -6.75
C ALA A 44 -6.66 -11.83 -8.27
N PRO A 45 -7.48 -12.71 -8.90
CA PRO A 45 -7.68 -12.66 -10.33
C PRO A 45 -8.02 -11.22 -10.73
N MET A 46 -7.38 -10.67 -11.76
CA MET A 46 -7.60 -9.29 -12.18
C MET A 46 -8.30 -9.26 -13.53
N ALA A 47 -9.34 -8.45 -13.64
CA ALA A 47 -9.97 -8.09 -14.90
C ALA A 47 -9.98 -6.56 -15.03
N ASN A 48 -9.89 -6.07 -16.26
CA ASN A 48 -10.16 -4.64 -16.50
C ASN A 48 -11.57 -4.31 -16.01
N VAL A 49 -11.74 -3.18 -15.34
CA VAL A 49 -13.03 -2.73 -14.77
C VAL A 49 -14.15 -2.66 -15.83
N HIS A 50 -13.80 -2.41 -17.09
CA HIS A 50 -14.74 -2.39 -18.23
C HIS A 50 -15.05 -3.78 -18.82
N ARG A 51 -14.44 -4.86 -18.32
CA ARG A 51 -14.66 -6.25 -18.75
C ARG A 51 -15.41 -7.09 -17.70
N ALA A 52 -16.18 -6.44 -16.83
CA ALA A 52 -16.96 -7.05 -15.75
C ALA A 52 -17.97 -8.13 -16.20
N GLN A 53 -18.33 -8.16 -17.50
CA GLN A 53 -19.28 -9.12 -18.07
C GLN A 53 -18.71 -10.53 -18.32
N HIS A 54 -17.39 -10.71 -18.22
CA HIS A 54 -16.75 -12.03 -18.29
C HIS A 54 -16.56 -12.61 -16.88
N SER A 55 -16.56 -13.94 -16.76
CA SER A 55 -16.53 -14.68 -15.47
C SER A 55 -15.41 -14.26 -14.50
N LEU A 56 -14.28 -13.76 -15.00
CA LEU A 56 -13.22 -13.20 -14.18
C LEU A 56 -13.61 -11.87 -13.51
N GLY A 57 -14.40 -11.02 -14.18
CA GLY A 57 -14.84 -9.74 -13.64
C GLY A 57 -15.85 -9.85 -12.50
N ALA A 58 -16.65 -10.91 -12.45
CA ALA A 58 -17.60 -11.18 -11.37
C ALA A 58 -16.93 -11.72 -10.08
N ALA A 59 -15.71 -12.27 -10.18
CA ALA A 59 -14.94 -12.75 -9.03
C ALA A 59 -14.03 -11.67 -8.42
N CYS A 60 -14.00 -10.47 -9.01
CA CYS A 60 -13.15 -9.34 -8.60
C CYS A 60 -13.89 -8.26 -7.79
N THR A 61 -15.21 -8.37 -7.61
CA THR A 61 -16.08 -7.44 -6.85
C THR A 61 -16.37 -7.98 -5.47
#